data_AF-A0A0T5ZI50-F1
#
_entry.id   AF-A0A0T5ZI50-F1
#
_cell.length_a   1.000
_cell.length_b   1.000
_cell.length_c   1.000
_cell.angle_alpha   90.00
_cell.angle_beta   90.00
_cell.angle_gamma   90.00
#
_symmetry.space_group_name_H-M   'P 1'
#
loop_
_entity.id
_entity.type
_entity.pdbx_description
1 polymer ?
#
loop_
_entity_poly.entity_id
_entity_poly.type
_entity_poly.pdbx_seq_one_letter_code
_entity_poly.pdbx_strand_id
1 'polypeptide(L)' 'MNATNKTALVIAFVIVVVLFLLFGGGAMTGGTMSGGMMGSGMMGGISWMWIPTLLTLGIGILLGWAIFGKK' A
#
# COMPACT_ATOMS: atom_id res chain seq x y z
N MET A 1 -23.29 -2.42 -10.95
CA MET A 1 -22.40 -1.25 -11.02
C MET A 1 -22.38 -0.77 -12.47
N ASN A 2 -22.53 0.53 -12.74
CA ASN A 2 -22.46 1.03 -14.13
C ASN A 2 -21.00 1.14 -14.60
N ALA A 3 -20.77 1.16 -15.92
CA ALA A 3 -19.46 1.13 -16.56
C ALA A 3 -18.51 2.22 -16.04
N THR A 4 -18.98 3.47 -15.89
CA THR A 4 -18.17 4.59 -15.37
C THR A 4 -17.61 4.31 -13.97
N ASN A 5 -18.45 3.80 -13.06
CA ASN A 5 -18.04 3.47 -11.70
C ASN A 5 -17.07 2.28 -11.68
N LYS A 6 -17.27 1.30 -12.58
CA LYS A 6 -16.35 0.17 -12.73
C LYS A 6 -14.97 0.64 -13.20
N THR A 7 -14.91 1.50 -14.21
CA THR A 7 -13.65 2.07 -14.70
C THR A 7 -12.94 2.88 -13.61
N ALA A 8 -13.67 3.71 -12.85
CA ALA A 8 -13.09 4.48 -11.77
C ALA A 8 -12.49 3.59 -10.66
N LEU A 9 -13.18 2.52 -10.26
CA LEU A 9 -12.66 1.58 -9.26
C LEU A 9 -11.43 0.82 -9.76
N VAL A 10 -11.40 0.43 -11.04
CA VAL A 10 -10.23 -0.24 -11.62
C VAL A 10 -9.02 0.70 -11.64
N ILE A 11 -9.20 1.97 -12.00
CA ILE A 11 -8.12 2.97 -11.94
C ILE A 11 -7.62 3.16 -10.50
N ALA A 12 -8.52 3.30 -9.54
CA ALA A 12 -8.16 3.41 -8.12
C ALA A 12 -7.38 2.17 -7.63
N PHE A 13 -7.80 0.97 -8.05
CA PHE A 13 -7.12 -0.26 -7.73
C PHE A 13 -5.69 -0.29 -8.29
N VAL A 14 -5.48 0.12 -9.55
CA VAL A 14 -4.14 0.21 -10.15
C VAL A 14 -3.25 1.17 -9.37
N ILE A 15 -3.76 2.35 -8.99
CA ILE A 15 -2.99 3.33 -8.19
C ILE A 15 -2.57 2.71 -6.85
N VAL A 16 -3.48 2.03 -6.17
CA VAL A 16 -3.21 1.38 -4.87
C VAL A 16 -2.15 0.28 -5.03
N VAL A 17 -2.18 -0.50 -6.11
CA VAL A 17 -1.14 -1.51 -6.40
C VAL A 17 0.23 -0.85 -6.58
N VAL A 18 0.32 0.26 -7.33
CA VAL A 18 1.59 0.99 -7.49
C VAL A 18 2.11 1.51 -6.15
N LEU A 19 1.22 2.09 -5.32
CA LEU A 19 1.58 2.57 -3.99
C LEU A 19 2.04 1.44 -3.06
N PHE A 20 1.37 0.29 -3.09
CA PHE A 20 1.76 -0.88 -2.32
C PHE A 20 3.17 -1.37 -2.69
N LEU A 21 3.50 -1.40 -3.99
CA LEU A 21 4.83 -1.80 -4.44
C LEU A 21 5.91 -0.79 -4.01
N LEU A 22 5.61 0.51 -4.09
CA LEU A 22 6.53 1.57 -3.69
C LEU A 22 6.79 1.54 -2.18
N PHE A 23 5.73 1.45 -1.37
CA PHE A 23 5.87 1.40 0.08
C PHE A 23 6.40 0.06 0.57
N GLY A 24 5.99 -1.05 -0.04
CA GLY A 24 6.47 -2.39 0.29
C GLY A 24 7.95 -2.57 -0.03
N GLY A 25 8.40 -2.05 -1.17
CA GLY A 25 9.83 -1.95 -1.50
C GLY A 25 10.59 -1.19 -0.42
N GLY A 26 10.14 0.02 -0.08
CA GLY A 26 10.75 0.83 0.98
C GLY A 26 10.61 0.25 2.40
N ALA A 27 9.61 -0.58 2.69
CA ALA A 27 9.48 -1.29 3.96
C ALA A 27 10.52 -2.40 4.10
N MET A 28 10.80 -3.12 3.01
CA MET A 28 11.82 -4.17 2.95
C MET A 28 13.24 -3.61 2.92
N THR A 29 13.46 -2.46 2.27
CA THR A 29 14.79 -1.82 2.15
C THR A 29 15.02 -0.71 3.19
N GLY A 30 14.00 -0.25 3.91
CA GLY A 30 14.12 0.84 4.89
C GLY A 30 14.87 0.44 6.16
N GLY A 31 14.97 -0.86 6.45
CA GLY A 31 15.81 -1.38 7.54
C GLY A 31 17.32 -1.33 7.23
N THR A 32 17.70 -1.23 5.96
CA THR A 32 19.11 -1.15 5.53
C THR A 32 19.60 0.28 5.30
N MET A 33 18.69 1.26 5.14
CA MET A 33 19.02 2.67 4.98
C MET A 33 18.75 3.42 6.30
N SER A 34 19.78 3.51 7.15
CA SER A 34 19.74 4.35 8.34
C SER A 34 19.37 5.79 7.99
N GLY A 35 18.31 6.34 8.62
CA GLY A 35 18.15 7.79 8.79
C GLY A 35 17.18 8.53 7.87
N GLY A 36 16.01 7.97 7.54
CA GLY A 36 14.87 8.76 7.03
C GLY A 36 14.09 9.49 8.14
N MET A 37 13.18 10.42 7.81
CA MET A 37 12.50 11.44 8.65
C MET A 37 11.78 11.01 9.97
N MET A 38 11.93 9.77 10.42
CA MET A 38 11.65 9.33 11.81
C MET A 38 12.89 8.63 12.43
N GLY A 39 14.07 9.16 12.13
CA GLY A 39 15.36 8.61 12.55
C GLY A 39 15.99 9.42 13.68
N SER A 40 15.52 9.23 14.91
CA SER A 40 16.38 9.36 16.09
C SER A 40 15.83 8.52 17.21
N GLY A 41 16.34 7.31 17.33
CA GLY A 41 16.06 6.44 18.46
C GLY A 41 15.93 5.01 18.00
N MET A 42 17.04 4.28 18.01
CA MET A 42 17.26 3.09 18.86
C MET A 42 16.08 2.10 19.08
N MET A 43 15.05 2.07 18.24
CA MET A 43 13.91 1.16 18.33
C MET A 43 13.76 0.37 17.03
N GLY A 44 14.62 -0.64 16.93
CA GLY A 44 14.22 -2.01 16.58
C GLY A 44 13.69 -2.28 15.18
N GLY A 45 14.60 -2.49 14.22
CA GLY A 45 14.49 -3.47 13.10
C GLY A 45 13.33 -3.40 12.10
N ILE A 46 12.24 -2.67 12.38
CA ILE A 46 11.01 -2.62 11.61
C ILE A 46 10.85 -1.20 11.07
N SER A 47 10.89 -1.07 9.75
CA SER A 47 10.70 0.21 9.05
C SER A 47 9.31 0.80 9.31
N TRP A 48 9.22 2.11 9.58
CA TRP A 48 7.94 2.83 9.68
C TRP A 48 7.07 2.68 8.41
N MET A 49 7.69 2.38 7.27
CA MET A 49 7.00 2.16 5.99
C MET A 49 6.10 0.92 5.97
N TRP A 50 6.19 0.03 6.96
CA TRP A 50 5.25 -1.08 7.10
C TRP A 50 3.81 -0.62 7.33
N ILE A 51 3.60 0.52 8.02
CA ILE A 51 2.26 1.07 8.26
C ILE A 51 1.57 1.44 6.93
N PRO A 52 2.12 2.33 6.08
CA PRO A 52 1.51 2.65 4.79
C PRO A 52 1.44 1.44 3.84
N THR A 53 2.36 0.48 3.94
CA THR A 53 2.32 -0.77 3.15
C THR A 53 1.11 -1.64 3.52
N LEU A 54 0.86 -1.86 4.82
CA LEU A 54 -0.28 -2.65 5.27
C LEU A 54 -1.61 -1.95 4.98
N LEU A 55 -1.65 -0.62 5.10
CA LEU A 55 -2.83 0.17 4.72
C LEU A 55 -3.16 0.01 3.23
N THR A 56 -2.16 0.17 2.36
CA THR A 56 -2.36 0.00 0.90
C THR A 56 -2.73 -1.42 0.53
N LEU A 57 -2.18 -2.43 1.22
CA LEU A 57 -2.59 -3.83 1.05
C LEU A 57 -4.07 -4.04 1.40
N GLY A 58 -4.50 -3.57 2.57
CA GLY A 58 -5.88 -3.70 3.02
C GLY A 58 -6.88 -3.00 2.08
N ILE A 59 -6.57 -1.77 1.67
CA ILE A 59 -7.38 -1.02 0.70
C ILE A 59 -7.41 -1.75 -0.65
N GLY A 60 -6.28 -2.30 -1.10
CA GLY A 60 -6.20 -3.08 -2.34
C GLY A 60 -7.12 -4.30 -2.30
N ILE A 61 -7.12 -5.04 -1.19
CA ILE A 61 -8.02 -6.19 -1.00
C ILE A 61 -9.50 -5.75 -1.02
N LEU A 62 -9.84 -4.66 -0.32
CA LEU A 62 -11.21 -4.13 -0.29
C LEU A 62 -11.68 -3.68 -1.69
N LEU A 63 -10.82 -3.00 -2.45
CA LEU A 63 -11.11 -2.58 -3.81
C LEU A 63 -11.25 -3.79 -4.75
N GLY A 64 -10.35 -4.77 -4.64
CA GLY A 64 -10.45 -6.02 -5.39
C GLY A 64 -11.77 -6.75 -5.10
N TRP A 65 -12.17 -6.83 -3.84
CA TRP A 65 -13.45 -7.40 -3.46
C TRP A 65 -14.65 -6.58 -3.97
N ALA A 66 -14.58 -5.25 -3.94
CA ALA A 66 -15.64 -4.40 -4.49
C ALA A 66 -15.81 -4.56 -6.02
N ILE A 67 -14.71 -4.83 -6.74
CA ILE A 67 -14.71 -5.00 -8.20
C ILE A 67 -15.11 -6.43 -8.62
N PHE A 68 -14.56 -7.45 -7.95
CA PHE A 68 -14.65 -8.85 -8.36
C PHE A 68 -15.51 -9.73 -7.44
N GLY A 69 -15.79 -9.27 -6.21
CA GLY A 69 -16.51 -10.04 -5.19
C GLY A 69 -18.03 -10.02 -5.31
N LYS A 70 -18.59 -9.08 -6.10
CA LYS A 70 -20.01 -9.14 -6.49
C LYS A 70 -20.16 -10.03 -7.71
N LYS A 71 -20.54 -11.29 -7.50
CA LYS A 71 -21.29 -12.07 -8.50
C LYS A 71 -22.69 -11.49 -8.63
#